data_AF-A0A8S0SES0-F1
#
_entry.id   AF-A0A8S0SES0-F1
#
_cell.length_a   1.000
_cell.length_b   1.000
_cell.length_c   1.000
_cell.angle_alpha   90.00
_cell.angle_beta   90.00
_cell.angle_gamma   90.00
#
_symmetry.space_group_name_H-M   'P 1'
#
loop_
_entity.id
_entity.type
_entity.pdbx_description
1 polymer ?
#
loop_
_entity_poly.entity_id
_entity_poly.type
_entity_poly.pdbx_seq_one_letter_code
_entity_poly.pdbx_strand_id
1 'polypeptide(L)'
;VIFVSDEPMPPEYSRKVKFGNFTYNLYSHSLLQYGQNVALELLRELLVSGSQEEATESEGRKLVDPCTPRGFTRDQETQKLSPVSLIEKNRYPSTFHPYGNFSECRSASLKLLRKGKDRCSYQRCYIGSTFIPELQGKFLATENFFYTSKFFELTPRGFLSELMVAGQQFCEGDWTELKRKYHSLDEEELLRYCFSSAYIVALLHDSLGIALDDDRIGYANQVQNIPLDWALGAFILHSAIDSDVQHSNWIMIVISGDSSTLHLLLGFSLVSIAAWIVFKWRKPKQKTIYDLEKGKYIVKRGSRYS
;
A
#
# COMPACT_ATOMS: atom_id res chain seq x y z
N VAL A 1 -3.08 -5.21 6.56
CA VAL A 1 -1.64 -5.59 6.64
C VAL A 1 -1.38 -6.78 5.72
N ILE A 2 -0.24 -6.81 5.04
CA ILE A 2 0.14 -7.84 4.07
C ILE A 2 1.63 -8.15 4.24
N PHE A 3 2.01 -9.43 4.34
CA PHE A 3 3.41 -9.88 4.42
C PHE A 3 3.53 -11.39 4.16
N VAL A 4 4.76 -11.89 3.98
CA VAL A 4 5.04 -13.34 3.95
C VAL A 4 5.24 -13.81 5.40
N SER A 5 4.57 -14.88 5.80
CA SER A 5 4.74 -15.49 7.13
C SER A 5 5.22 -16.94 6.98
N ASP A 6 6.13 -17.34 7.87
CA ASP A 6 6.56 -18.73 8.03
C ASP A 6 5.58 -19.56 8.88
N GLU A 7 4.61 -18.92 9.52
CA GLU A 7 3.59 -19.61 10.33
C GLU A 7 2.49 -20.25 9.46
N PRO A 8 1.92 -21.39 9.89
CA PRO A 8 0.72 -21.95 9.26
C PRO A 8 -0.44 -20.95 9.33
N MET A 9 -0.98 -20.58 8.17
CA MET A 9 -2.11 -19.64 8.08
C MET A 9 -3.40 -20.36 7.70
N PRO A 10 -4.53 -20.02 8.33
CA PRO A 10 -5.83 -20.46 7.87
C PRO A 10 -6.09 -20.00 6.42
N PRO A 11 -6.79 -20.81 5.58
CA PRO A 11 -7.00 -20.50 4.17
C PRO A 11 -7.62 -19.12 3.92
N GLU A 12 -8.49 -18.66 4.82
CA GLU A 12 -9.18 -17.38 4.75
C GLU A 12 -8.24 -16.16 4.84
N TYR A 13 -7.06 -16.30 5.46
CA TYR A 13 -6.03 -15.25 5.56
C TYR A 13 -4.88 -15.41 4.56
N SER A 14 -4.79 -16.58 3.92
CA SER A 14 -3.73 -16.89 2.95
C SER A 14 -4.13 -16.43 1.55
N ARG A 15 -3.23 -15.73 0.86
CA ARG A 15 -3.39 -15.30 -0.53
C ARG A 15 -2.19 -15.73 -1.35
N LYS A 16 -2.42 -16.52 -2.39
CA LYS A 16 -1.37 -16.90 -3.34
C LYS A 16 -1.32 -15.89 -4.47
N VAL A 17 -0.16 -15.27 -4.67
CA VAL A 17 0.09 -14.34 -5.79
C VAL A 17 1.23 -14.89 -6.62
N LYS A 18 0.98 -15.08 -7.92
CA LYS A 18 2.02 -15.43 -8.89
C LYS A 18 2.46 -14.15 -9.60
N PHE A 19 3.75 -13.89 -9.60
CA PHE A 19 4.34 -12.75 -10.31
C PHE A 19 5.63 -13.19 -10.98
N GLY A 20 5.64 -13.16 -12.32
CA GLY A 20 6.67 -13.82 -13.12
C GLY A 20 6.77 -15.32 -12.79
N ASN A 21 7.97 -15.77 -12.43
CA ASN A 21 8.24 -17.18 -12.08
C ASN A 21 8.10 -17.49 -10.58
N PHE A 22 7.74 -16.50 -9.76
CA PHE A 22 7.65 -16.68 -8.32
C PHE A 22 6.19 -16.80 -7.88
N THR A 23 5.95 -17.68 -6.92
CA THR A 23 4.66 -17.81 -6.23
C THR A 23 4.86 -17.43 -4.78
N TYR A 24 4.15 -16.40 -4.34
CA TYR A 24 4.17 -15.90 -2.97
C TYR A 24 2.92 -16.36 -2.24
N ASN A 25 3.09 -16.93 -1.05
CA ASN A 25 2.00 -17.18 -0.11
C ASN A 25 2.00 -16.05 0.91
N LEU A 26 1.06 -15.12 0.77
CA LEU A 26 0.97 -13.91 1.57
C LEU A 26 -0.10 -14.08 2.65
N TYR A 27 0.21 -13.64 3.86
CA TYR A 27 -0.81 -13.18 4.79
C TYR A 27 -1.42 -11.90 4.23
N SER A 28 -2.73 -11.79 4.16
CA SER A 28 -3.40 -10.54 3.80
C SER A 28 -4.74 -10.42 4.50
N HIS A 29 -4.90 -9.34 5.27
CA HIS A 29 -6.16 -9.04 5.92
C HIS A 29 -6.45 -7.55 6.03
N SER A 30 -7.72 -7.21 5.86
CA SER A 30 -8.28 -5.87 6.05
C SER A 30 -9.07 -5.83 7.35
N LEU A 31 -8.62 -5.02 8.29
CA LEU A 31 -9.26 -4.80 9.59
C LEU A 31 -10.32 -3.72 9.43
N LEU A 32 -11.52 -4.12 9.00
CA LEU A 32 -12.63 -3.17 8.84
C LEU A 32 -12.94 -2.44 10.15
N GLN A 33 -13.32 -1.17 10.05
CA GLN A 33 -13.59 -0.25 11.17
C GLN A 33 -12.36 0.21 11.99
N TYR A 34 -11.18 -0.35 11.73
CA TYR A 34 -9.92 0.09 12.35
C TYR A 34 -9.17 1.15 11.52
N GLY A 35 -9.81 1.70 10.49
CA GLY A 35 -9.29 2.89 9.81
C GLY A 35 -9.40 4.11 10.72
N GLN A 36 -8.39 4.99 10.69
CA GLN A 36 -8.21 6.11 11.63
C GLN A 36 -9.51 6.91 11.94
N ASN A 37 -10.26 7.32 10.92
CA ASN A 37 -11.49 8.11 11.12
C ASN A 37 -12.56 7.33 11.90
N VAL A 38 -12.85 6.10 11.46
CA VAL A 38 -13.85 5.23 12.12
C VAL A 38 -13.38 4.82 13.51
N ALA A 39 -12.08 4.57 13.68
CA ALA A 39 -11.50 4.23 14.98
C ALA A 39 -11.64 5.39 15.98
N LEU A 40 -11.48 6.64 15.54
CA LEU A 40 -11.71 7.81 16.40
C LEU A 40 -13.18 7.95 16.81
N GLU A 41 -14.12 7.72 15.88
CA GLU A 41 -15.56 7.70 16.20
C GLU A 41 -15.88 6.62 17.24
N LEU A 42 -15.39 5.39 17.02
CA LEU A 42 -15.58 4.28 17.95
C LEU A 42 -14.91 4.52 19.31
N LEU A 43 -13.76 5.18 19.35
CA LEU A 43 -13.11 5.56 20.60
C LEU A 43 -14.00 6.52 21.39
N ARG A 44 -14.57 7.53 20.75
CA ARG A 44 -15.50 8.46 21.39
C ARG A 44 -16.75 7.75 21.92
N GLU A 45 -17.33 6.84 21.14
CA GLU A 45 -18.43 6.00 21.61
C GLU A 45 -18.03 5.18 22.87
N LEU A 46 -16.82 4.60 22.89
CA LEU A 46 -16.30 3.85 24.03
C LEU A 46 -16.09 4.73 25.28
N LEU A 47 -15.63 5.97 25.11
CA LEU A 47 -15.50 6.90 26.23
C LEU A 47 -16.88 7.19 26.86
N VAL A 48 -17.89 7.44 26.03
CA VAL A 48 -19.28 7.66 26.50
C VAL A 48 -19.78 6.45 27.30
N SER A 49 -19.67 5.24 26.74
CA SER A 49 -20.17 4.03 27.42
C SER A 49 -19.39 3.70 28.70
N GLY A 50 -18.07 3.84 28.70
CA GLY A 50 -17.25 3.55 29.88
C GLY A 50 -17.58 4.45 31.07
N SER A 51 -17.97 5.70 30.82
CA SER A 51 -18.41 6.62 31.88
C SER A 51 -19.73 6.23 32.56
N GLN A 52 -20.56 5.40 31.92
CA GLN A 52 -21.85 4.95 32.46
C GLN A 52 -21.72 3.72 33.37
N GLU A 53 -20.71 2.87 33.16
CA GLU A 53 -20.50 1.64 33.94
C GLU A 53 -19.88 1.90 35.33
N GLU A 54 -19.18 3.02 35.52
CA GLU A 54 -18.48 3.40 36.76
C GLU A 54 -19.30 4.35 37.67
N ALA A 55 -20.57 4.62 37.34
CA ALA A 55 -21.38 5.61 38.04
C ALA A 55 -22.10 5.02 39.27
N THR A 56 -21.54 5.28 40.45
CA THR A 56 -22.34 5.45 41.67
C THR A 56 -22.85 6.90 41.72
N GLU A 57 -24.14 7.07 42.00
CA GLU A 57 -24.88 8.33 41.93
C GLU A 57 -24.24 9.44 42.78
N SER A 58 -23.59 10.42 42.15
CA SER A 58 -23.68 11.85 42.51
C SER A 58 -22.71 12.69 41.67
N GLU A 59 -23.21 13.84 41.20
CA GLU A 59 -22.54 14.88 40.40
C GLU A 59 -22.29 14.55 38.91
N GLY A 60 -22.83 15.41 38.04
CA GLY A 60 -22.72 15.30 36.59
C GLY A 60 -21.25 15.28 36.13
N ARG A 61 -20.68 14.09 35.95
CA ARG A 61 -19.31 13.92 35.49
C ARG A 61 -19.18 14.37 34.04
N LYS A 62 -18.26 15.32 33.83
CA LYS A 62 -17.80 15.72 32.50
C LYS A 62 -17.08 14.54 31.86
N LEU A 63 -17.44 14.22 30.63
CA LEU A 63 -16.83 13.13 29.89
C LEU A 63 -15.45 13.57 29.40
N VAL A 64 -14.37 12.99 29.91
CA VAL A 64 -13.01 13.43 29.56
C VAL A 64 -12.59 12.85 28.21
N ASP A 65 -12.09 13.68 27.31
CA ASP A 65 -11.45 13.25 26.06
C ASP A 65 -9.92 13.41 26.15
N PRO A 66 -9.16 12.31 26.32
CA PRO A 66 -7.71 12.37 26.36
C PRO A 66 -7.07 12.55 24.97
N CYS A 67 -7.81 12.32 23.88
CA CYS A 67 -7.30 12.34 22.51
C CYS A 67 -7.46 13.68 21.80
N THR A 68 -8.12 14.65 22.45
CA THR A 68 -8.27 16.02 21.94
C THR A 68 -7.49 16.97 22.85
N PRO A 69 -6.59 17.83 22.30
CA PRO A 69 -5.79 18.75 23.09
C PRO A 69 -6.64 19.69 23.96
N ARG A 70 -6.09 20.07 25.12
CA ARG A 70 -6.74 21.01 26.04
C ARG A 70 -6.98 22.37 25.39
N GLY A 71 -8.03 23.05 25.81
CA GLY A 71 -8.39 24.37 25.29
C GLY A 71 -9.10 24.33 23.93
N PHE A 72 -9.34 23.15 23.36
CA PHE A 72 -10.21 23.02 22.19
C PHE A 72 -11.65 23.40 22.55
N THR A 73 -12.22 24.34 21.80
CA THR A 73 -13.63 24.70 21.87
C THR A 73 -14.15 24.76 20.45
N ARG A 74 -15.24 24.05 20.15
CA ARG A 74 -15.83 24.13 18.81
C ARG A 74 -16.68 25.39 18.69
N ASP A 75 -16.35 26.25 17.75
CA ASP A 75 -17.13 27.45 17.43
C ASP A 75 -18.55 27.08 17.00
N GLN A 76 -19.56 27.81 17.49
CA GLN A 76 -20.97 27.54 17.17
C GLN A 76 -21.32 27.86 15.70
N GLU A 77 -20.48 28.60 14.97
CA GLU A 77 -20.77 29.09 13.62
C GLU A 77 -20.65 28.01 12.53
N THR A 78 -19.80 26.98 12.72
CA THR A 78 -19.69 25.84 11.80
C THR A 78 -20.94 24.94 11.81
N GLN A 79 -21.88 25.16 12.73
CA GLN A 79 -23.18 24.46 12.74
C GLN A 79 -24.12 24.89 11.60
N LYS A 80 -23.90 26.06 10.99
CA LYS A 80 -24.86 26.65 10.03
C LYS A 80 -24.50 26.47 8.56
N LEU A 81 -23.32 25.97 8.23
CA LEU A 81 -22.76 26.07 6.87
C LEU A 81 -22.63 24.76 6.09
N SER A 82 -23.16 23.63 6.59
CA SER A 82 -23.21 22.41 5.78
C SER A 82 -24.64 21.96 5.50
N PRO A 83 -25.26 22.43 4.39
CA PRO A 83 -26.50 21.88 3.90
C PRO A 83 -26.19 20.73 2.94
N VAL A 84 -25.69 19.59 3.45
CA VAL A 84 -25.75 18.24 2.85
C VAL A 84 -24.95 17.28 3.76
N SER A 85 -25.64 16.36 4.45
CA SER A 85 -25.30 14.94 4.56
C SER A 85 -26.00 14.27 5.75
N LEU A 86 -26.48 13.05 5.52
CA LEU A 86 -27.13 12.15 6.48
C LEU A 86 -26.18 11.59 7.55
N ILE A 87 -25.25 12.39 8.08
CA ILE A 87 -24.29 11.94 9.10
C ILE A 87 -24.31 12.93 10.27
N GLU A 88 -25.32 12.81 11.13
CA GLU A 88 -25.32 13.43 12.46
C GLU A 88 -24.26 12.81 13.41
N LYS A 89 -23.48 11.82 12.94
CA LYS A 89 -22.56 10.99 13.74
C LYS A 89 -21.17 11.58 13.98
N ASN A 90 -20.79 12.65 13.27
CA ASN A 90 -19.45 13.27 13.38
C ASN A 90 -19.38 14.42 14.40
N ARG A 91 -20.47 14.71 15.12
CA ARG A 91 -20.48 15.80 16.10
C ARG A 91 -19.69 15.37 17.33
N TYR A 92 -18.47 15.90 17.53
CA TYR A 92 -17.82 15.97 18.86
C TYR A 92 -18.85 16.39 19.92
N PRO A 93 -19.26 15.49 20.84
CA PRO A 93 -20.27 15.83 21.83
C PRO A 93 -19.86 17.02 22.70
N SER A 94 -20.78 17.97 22.91
CA SER A 94 -20.55 19.13 23.80
C SER A 94 -20.31 18.74 25.26
N THR A 95 -20.63 17.49 25.62
CA THR A 95 -20.37 16.88 26.93
C THR A 95 -18.91 16.48 27.11
N PHE A 96 -18.12 16.37 26.04
CA PHE A 96 -16.71 16.06 26.14
C PHE A 96 -15.89 17.26 26.62
N HIS A 97 -15.04 17.02 27.60
CA HIS A 97 -14.02 17.93 28.06
C HIS A 97 -12.66 17.52 27.47
N PRO A 98 -12.15 18.26 26.47
CA PRO A 98 -10.82 18.00 25.93
C PRO A 98 -9.76 18.21 27.01
N TYR A 99 -8.93 17.19 27.22
CA TYR A 99 -7.90 17.18 28.26
C TYR A 99 -6.50 16.99 27.69
N GLY A 100 -6.36 16.22 26.60
CA GLY A 100 -5.08 16.04 25.92
C GLY A 100 -4.05 15.30 26.79
N ASN A 101 -4.14 13.98 26.83
CA ASN A 101 -3.19 13.10 27.51
C ASN A 101 -2.85 11.92 26.61
N PHE A 102 -1.63 11.89 26.10
CA PHE A 102 -1.21 10.87 25.14
C PHE A 102 -1.27 9.45 25.71
N SER A 103 -0.85 9.26 26.97
CA SER A 103 -0.81 7.94 27.61
C SER A 103 -2.22 7.37 27.81
N GLU A 104 -3.17 8.22 28.21
CA GLU A 104 -4.58 7.85 28.32
C GLU A 104 -5.22 7.62 26.94
N CYS A 105 -4.91 8.46 25.96
CA CYS A 105 -5.39 8.28 24.58
C CYS A 105 -4.88 6.97 23.96
N ARG A 106 -3.61 6.62 24.18
CA ARG A 106 -2.99 5.35 23.76
C ARG A 106 -3.65 4.18 24.46
N SER A 107 -3.92 4.29 25.76
CA SER A 107 -4.61 3.26 26.55
C SER A 107 -6.05 3.04 26.07
N ALA A 108 -6.79 4.12 25.78
CA ALA A 108 -8.13 4.05 25.21
C ALA A 108 -8.12 3.44 23.80
N SER A 109 -7.14 3.79 22.98
CA SER A 109 -6.91 3.21 21.65
C SER A 109 -6.63 1.71 21.72
N LEU A 110 -5.82 1.27 22.68
CA LEU A 110 -5.55 -0.14 22.92
C LEU A 110 -6.79 -0.90 23.40
N LYS A 111 -7.64 -0.29 24.25
CA LYS A 111 -8.93 -0.86 24.65
C LYS A 111 -9.84 -1.05 23.44
N LEU A 112 -9.90 -0.07 22.53
CA LEU A 112 -10.61 -0.19 21.25
C LEU A 112 -10.06 -1.35 20.41
N LEU A 113 -8.75 -1.43 20.22
CA LEU A 113 -8.08 -2.48 19.45
C LEU A 113 -8.32 -3.89 20.01
N ARG A 114 -8.56 -4.02 21.32
CA ARG A 114 -8.83 -5.30 21.99
C ARG A 114 -10.32 -5.67 22.04
N LYS A 115 -11.22 -4.78 21.59
CA LYS A 115 -12.67 -5.03 21.61
C LYS A 115 -13.02 -6.27 20.79
N GLY A 116 -13.73 -7.21 21.40
CA GLY A 116 -14.13 -8.47 20.76
C GLY A 116 -13.06 -9.57 20.79
N LYS A 117 -11.93 -9.38 21.50
CA LYS A 117 -10.88 -10.39 21.65
C LYS A 117 -11.35 -11.68 22.32
N ASP A 118 -12.39 -11.60 23.16
CA ASP A 118 -13.11 -12.74 23.75
C ASP A 118 -13.68 -13.71 22.72
N ARG A 119 -13.90 -13.26 21.46
CA ARG A 119 -14.43 -14.06 20.35
C ARG A 119 -13.34 -14.67 19.46
N CYS A 120 -12.08 -14.58 19.87
CA CYS A 120 -10.96 -15.13 19.11
C CYS A 120 -11.02 -16.66 19.09
N SER A 121 -11.11 -17.25 17.89
CA SER A 121 -11.10 -18.72 17.70
C SER A 121 -9.71 -19.30 17.45
N TYR A 122 -8.66 -18.47 17.51
CA TYR A 122 -7.28 -18.86 17.22
C TYR A 122 -6.42 -18.79 18.48
N GLN A 123 -5.24 -19.40 18.45
CA GLN A 123 -4.33 -19.41 19.60
C GLN A 123 -3.96 -17.99 20.07
N ARG A 124 -3.84 -17.04 19.13
CA ARG A 124 -3.54 -15.64 19.40
C ARG A 124 -4.32 -14.73 18.44
N CYS A 125 -5.01 -13.73 19.00
CA CYS A 125 -5.52 -12.58 18.27
C CYS A 125 -4.99 -11.29 18.92
N TYR A 126 -4.39 -10.44 18.09
CA TYR A 126 -3.75 -9.20 18.53
C TYR A 126 -4.69 -7.99 18.45
N ILE A 127 -5.64 -8.03 17.50
CA ILE A 127 -6.63 -6.97 17.24
C ILE A 127 -8.00 -7.63 17.10
N GLY A 128 -8.93 -7.27 17.97
CA GLY A 128 -10.22 -7.93 18.13
C GLY A 128 -10.10 -9.45 18.14
N SER A 129 -10.92 -10.11 17.33
CA SER A 129 -10.93 -11.57 17.15
C SER A 129 -10.14 -12.04 15.92
N THR A 130 -9.29 -11.20 15.34
CA THR A 130 -8.60 -11.49 14.08
C THR A 130 -7.27 -12.21 14.32
N PHE A 131 -7.06 -13.30 13.58
CA PHE A 131 -5.76 -13.96 13.48
C PHE A 131 -4.77 -13.11 12.69
N ILE A 132 -3.62 -12.82 13.29
CA ILE A 132 -2.49 -12.15 12.64
C ILE A 132 -1.23 -12.90 13.10
N PRO A 133 -0.42 -13.47 12.19
CA PRO A 133 0.86 -14.09 12.54
C PRO A 133 1.84 -13.08 13.14
N GLU A 134 2.92 -13.54 13.77
CA GLU A 134 4.00 -12.66 14.18
C GLU A 134 4.59 -11.94 12.97
N LEU A 135 4.82 -10.63 13.12
CA LEU A 135 5.32 -9.79 12.03
C LEU A 135 6.79 -10.10 11.74
N GLN A 136 7.08 -10.47 10.49
CA GLN A 136 8.40 -10.87 10.02
C GLN A 136 8.86 -9.99 8.85
N GLY A 137 10.15 -9.70 8.80
CA GLY A 137 10.75 -8.87 7.75
C GLY A 137 10.56 -7.37 7.96
N LYS A 138 10.79 -6.60 6.88
CA LYS A 138 10.65 -5.14 6.87
C LYS A 138 9.31 -4.75 6.27
N PHE A 139 8.68 -3.75 6.87
CA PHE A 139 7.37 -3.25 6.49
C PHE A 139 7.48 -1.82 6.00
N LEU A 140 6.62 -1.50 5.05
CA LEU A 140 6.41 -0.14 4.58
C LEU A 140 5.02 0.31 5.02
N ALA A 141 4.97 1.32 5.87
CA ALA A 141 3.77 1.93 6.38
C ALA A 141 3.41 3.13 5.48
N THR A 142 2.27 3.01 4.80
CA THR A 142 1.78 4.01 3.83
C THR A 142 0.56 4.75 4.39
N GLU A 143 0.00 5.67 3.60
CA GLU A 143 -1.17 6.47 3.89
C GLU A 143 -1.08 7.20 5.25
N ASN A 144 -2.07 7.04 6.12
CA ASN A 144 -2.13 7.75 7.40
C ASN A 144 -0.94 7.46 8.32
N PHE A 145 -0.25 6.32 8.17
CA PHE A 145 1.01 6.11 8.89
C PHE A 145 2.08 7.11 8.44
N PHE A 146 2.24 7.25 7.12
CA PHE A 146 3.19 8.19 6.51
C PHE A 146 2.80 9.65 6.76
N TYR A 147 1.53 10.03 6.59
CA TYR A 147 1.12 11.42 6.80
C TYR A 147 1.24 11.83 8.28
N THR A 148 0.93 10.92 9.22
CA THR A 148 1.15 11.20 10.64
C THR A 148 2.63 11.33 10.98
N SER A 149 3.49 10.42 10.50
CA SER A 149 4.94 10.53 10.75
C SER A 149 5.51 11.79 10.11
N LYS A 150 5.08 12.14 8.90
CA LYS A 150 5.51 13.35 8.19
C LYS A 150 5.06 14.63 8.90
N PHE A 151 3.84 14.68 9.44
CA PHE A 151 3.36 15.81 10.22
C PHE A 151 4.25 16.10 11.43
N PHE A 152 4.71 15.05 12.11
CA PHE A 152 5.65 15.13 13.22
C PHE A 152 7.12 15.24 12.80
N GLU A 153 7.39 15.44 11.50
CA GLU A 153 8.73 15.62 10.95
C GLU A 153 9.69 14.44 11.21
N LEU A 154 9.15 13.23 11.37
CA LEU A 154 9.98 12.03 11.48
C LEU A 154 10.69 11.74 10.15
N THR A 155 11.89 11.18 10.26
CA THR A 155 12.59 10.66 9.07
C THR A 155 11.85 9.46 8.48
N PRO A 156 12.08 9.08 7.20
CA PRO A 156 11.44 7.90 6.60
C PRO A 156 11.70 6.56 7.32
N ARG A 157 12.67 6.53 8.23
CA ARG A 157 12.98 5.38 9.11
C ARG A 157 12.99 5.79 10.59
N GLY A 158 12.24 6.84 10.95
CA GLY A 158 12.10 7.26 12.34
C GLY A 158 11.46 6.17 13.18
N PHE A 159 11.82 6.10 14.45
CA PHE A 159 11.34 5.06 15.36
C PHE A 159 9.94 5.37 15.91
N LEU A 160 9.24 4.34 16.40
CA LEU A 160 7.96 4.55 17.11
C LEU A 160 8.16 5.32 18.41
N SER A 161 9.34 5.24 19.03
CA SER A 161 9.72 6.07 20.18
C SER A 161 9.72 7.57 19.84
N GLU A 162 10.22 7.96 18.67
CA GLU A 162 10.18 9.35 18.20
C GLU A 162 8.74 9.83 17.99
N LEU A 163 7.89 8.99 17.35
CA LEU A 163 6.47 9.30 17.15
C LEU A 163 5.75 9.44 18.49
N MET A 164 6.10 8.59 19.46
CA MET A 164 5.52 8.62 20.81
C MET A 164 5.87 9.93 21.53
N VAL A 165 7.13 10.37 21.48
CA VAL A 165 7.56 11.65 22.08
C VAL A 165 6.87 12.84 21.40
N ALA A 166 6.84 12.87 20.07
CA ALA A 166 6.20 13.95 19.33
C ALA A 166 4.69 13.99 19.56
N GLY A 167 4.04 12.83 19.57
CA GLY A 167 2.62 12.68 19.89
C GLY A 167 2.29 13.15 21.31
N GLN A 168 3.15 12.82 22.28
CA GLN A 168 2.98 13.28 23.66
C GLN A 168 3.02 14.81 23.76
N GLN A 169 4.04 15.44 23.19
CA GLN A 169 4.17 16.90 23.18
C GLN A 169 2.98 17.58 22.51
N PHE A 170 2.44 16.99 21.44
CA PHE A 170 1.30 17.54 20.73
C PHE A 170 -0.01 17.38 21.51
N CYS A 171 -0.28 16.18 22.05
CA CYS A 171 -1.50 15.92 22.82
C CYS A 171 -1.61 16.81 24.06
N GLU A 172 -0.51 17.01 24.78
CA GLU A 172 -0.45 17.78 26.03
C GLU A 172 -0.31 19.30 25.79
N GLY A 173 -0.22 19.72 24.52
CA GLY A 173 -0.12 21.12 24.10
C GLY A 173 -1.42 21.90 24.26
N ASP A 174 -1.32 23.22 24.36
CA ASP A 174 -2.50 24.10 24.35
C ASP A 174 -3.02 24.30 22.92
N TRP A 175 -4.33 24.17 22.74
CA TRP A 175 -4.95 24.26 21.42
C TRP A 175 -4.68 25.58 20.70
N THR A 176 -4.65 26.71 21.43
CA THR A 176 -4.41 28.03 20.82
C THR A 176 -2.99 28.13 20.26
N GLU A 177 -2.02 27.57 20.98
CA GLU A 177 -0.62 27.50 20.54
C GLU A 177 -0.46 26.56 19.35
N LEU A 178 -1.12 25.40 19.38
CA LEU A 178 -1.11 24.43 18.28
C LEU A 178 -1.70 25.06 17.01
N LYS A 179 -2.85 25.73 17.09
CA LYS A 179 -3.44 26.45 15.95
C LYS A 179 -2.54 27.53 15.39
N ARG A 180 -1.86 28.29 16.25
CA ARG A 180 -0.89 29.30 15.82
C ARG A 180 0.31 28.66 15.10
N LYS A 181 0.83 27.55 15.64
CA LYS A 181 1.99 26.85 15.06
C LYS A 181 1.62 26.21 13.71
N TYR A 182 0.45 25.60 13.62
CA TYR A 182 -0.01 24.84 12.46
C TYR A 182 -1.13 25.58 11.71
N HIS A 183 -1.00 26.90 11.57
CA HIS A 183 -2.05 27.79 11.04
C HIS A 183 -2.46 27.51 9.59
N SER A 184 -1.67 26.73 8.84
CA SER A 184 -1.95 26.36 7.45
C SER A 184 -2.79 25.09 7.31
N LEU A 185 -2.99 24.34 8.40
CA LEU A 185 -3.79 23.11 8.39
C LEU A 185 -5.24 23.41 8.76
N ASP A 186 -6.15 22.64 8.17
CA ASP A 186 -7.54 22.64 8.56
C ASP A 186 -7.70 22.20 10.02
N GLU A 187 -8.64 22.82 10.74
CA GLU A 187 -8.84 22.57 12.17
C GLU A 187 -9.26 21.11 12.43
N GLU A 188 -10.13 20.54 11.60
CA GLU A 188 -10.58 19.14 11.74
C GLU A 188 -9.47 18.15 11.41
N GLU A 189 -8.56 18.50 10.50
CA GLU A 189 -7.36 17.71 10.22
C GLU A 189 -6.40 17.77 11.42
N LEU A 190 -6.13 18.96 11.95
CA LEU A 190 -5.20 19.16 13.07
C LEU A 190 -5.62 18.38 14.32
N LEU A 191 -6.93 18.34 14.62
CA LEU A 191 -7.49 17.59 15.75
C LEU A 191 -7.20 16.09 15.70
N ARG A 192 -6.89 15.53 14.52
CA ARG A 192 -6.67 14.08 14.37
C ARG A 192 -5.30 13.66 14.87
N TYR A 193 -4.28 14.54 14.90
CA TYR A 193 -2.90 14.11 15.10
C TYR A 193 -2.58 13.59 16.51
N CYS A 194 -3.29 14.06 17.55
CA CYS A 194 -3.16 13.48 18.89
C CYS A 194 -3.65 12.03 18.91
N PHE A 195 -4.90 11.78 18.48
CA PHE A 195 -5.41 10.42 18.32
C PHE A 195 -4.53 9.57 17.39
N SER A 196 -4.11 10.12 16.25
CA SER A 196 -3.38 9.37 15.22
C SER A 196 -2.04 8.84 15.73
N SER A 197 -1.27 9.68 16.42
CA SER A 197 0.01 9.25 17.02
C SER A 197 -0.21 8.18 18.08
N ALA A 198 -1.14 8.39 19.01
CA ALA A 198 -1.46 7.43 20.06
C ALA A 198 -1.98 6.10 19.50
N TYR A 199 -2.85 6.16 18.50
CA TYR A 199 -3.46 5.00 17.84
C TYR A 199 -2.43 4.18 17.04
N ILE A 200 -1.52 4.84 16.32
CA ILE A 200 -0.44 4.15 15.58
C ILE A 200 0.48 3.40 16.56
N VAL A 201 0.87 4.04 17.67
CA VAL A 201 1.72 3.39 18.68
C VAL A 201 0.96 2.22 19.33
N ALA A 202 -0.31 2.40 19.70
CA ALA A 202 -1.13 1.32 20.25
C ALA A 202 -1.27 0.14 19.27
N LEU A 203 -1.46 0.43 17.99
CA LEU A 203 -1.62 -0.57 16.95
C LEU A 203 -0.33 -1.37 16.70
N LEU A 204 0.78 -0.67 16.46
CA LEU A 204 2.04 -1.31 16.04
C LEU A 204 2.80 -1.91 17.23
N HIS A 205 2.92 -1.18 18.34
CA HIS A 205 3.68 -1.62 19.50
C HIS A 205 2.82 -2.48 20.45
N ASP A 206 1.73 -1.92 20.97
CA ASP A 206 0.98 -2.58 22.06
C ASP A 206 0.14 -3.77 21.59
N SER A 207 -0.30 -3.77 20.34
CA SER A 207 -1.08 -4.84 19.73
C SER A 207 -0.21 -5.80 18.92
N LEU A 208 0.59 -5.30 17.97
CA LEU A 208 1.33 -6.12 17.02
C LEU A 208 2.78 -6.45 17.43
N GLY A 209 3.25 -5.93 18.58
CA GLY A 209 4.52 -6.34 19.18
C GLY A 209 5.78 -5.80 18.49
N ILE A 210 5.67 -4.75 17.68
CA ILE A 210 6.85 -4.06 17.13
C ILE A 210 7.53 -3.27 18.25
N ALA A 211 8.82 -3.47 18.51
CA ALA A 211 9.52 -2.72 19.55
C ALA A 211 9.59 -1.22 19.22
N LEU A 212 9.69 -0.35 20.23
CA LEU A 212 9.63 1.10 20.02
C LEU A 212 10.79 1.61 19.14
N ASP A 213 11.98 1.03 19.30
CA ASP A 213 13.20 1.35 18.56
C ASP A 213 13.54 0.29 17.49
N ASP A 214 12.50 -0.33 16.92
CA ASP A 214 12.62 -1.33 15.86
C ASP A 214 12.75 -0.67 14.48
N ASP A 215 13.79 -1.01 13.72
CA ASP A 215 14.09 -0.42 12.41
C ASP A 215 13.33 -1.09 11.24
N ARG A 216 12.45 -2.05 11.53
CA ARG A 216 11.72 -2.80 10.51
C ARG A 216 10.59 -2.00 9.86
N ILE A 217 10.15 -0.89 10.44
CA ILE A 217 9.10 -0.04 9.87
C ILE A 217 9.72 1.16 9.13
N GLY A 218 9.43 1.29 7.84
CA GLY A 218 9.67 2.50 7.07
C GLY A 218 8.37 3.22 6.73
N TYR A 219 8.41 4.54 6.56
CA TYR A 219 7.27 5.37 6.20
C TYR A 219 7.45 5.97 4.81
N ALA A 220 6.54 5.67 3.89
CA ALA A 220 6.56 6.26 2.54
C ALA A 220 5.19 6.17 1.86
N ASN A 221 4.85 7.17 1.05
CA ASN A 221 3.73 7.11 0.10
C ASN A 221 4.16 7.14 -1.37
N GLN A 222 5.47 7.16 -1.63
CA GLN A 222 6.00 7.12 -2.98
C GLN A 222 7.42 6.56 -3.00
N VAL A 223 7.82 5.98 -4.13
CA VAL A 223 9.19 5.55 -4.43
C VAL A 223 9.58 6.11 -5.79
N GLN A 224 10.67 6.87 -5.87
CA GLN A 224 11.13 7.48 -7.13
C GLN A 224 10.02 8.24 -7.88
N ASN A 225 9.20 9.02 -7.15
CA ASN A 225 8.04 9.76 -7.64
C ASN A 225 6.86 8.89 -8.16
N ILE A 226 6.89 7.58 -7.89
CA ILE A 226 5.77 6.69 -8.16
C ILE A 226 4.96 6.52 -6.87
N PRO A 227 3.68 6.92 -6.85
CA PRO A 227 2.81 6.72 -5.69
C PRO A 227 2.71 5.24 -5.31
N LEU A 228 2.79 4.96 -4.01
CA LEU A 228 2.58 3.63 -3.46
C LEU A 228 1.10 3.44 -3.16
N ASP A 229 0.38 2.90 -4.14
CA ASP A 229 -1.06 2.67 -4.05
C ASP A 229 -1.41 1.25 -4.51
N TRP A 230 -2.44 0.65 -3.90
CA TRP A 230 -3.00 -0.63 -4.32
C TRP A 230 -3.49 -0.59 -5.77
N ALA A 231 -3.91 0.59 -6.26
CA ALA A 231 -4.37 0.77 -7.63
C ALA A 231 -3.26 0.44 -8.65
N LEU A 232 -2.01 0.82 -8.35
CA LEU A 232 -0.87 0.48 -9.21
C LEU A 232 -0.61 -1.02 -9.24
N GLY A 233 -0.65 -1.69 -8.08
CA GLY A 233 -0.50 -3.14 -7.99
C GLY A 233 -1.60 -3.88 -8.74
N ALA A 234 -2.84 -3.41 -8.63
CA ALA A 234 -3.98 -3.94 -9.37
C ALA A 234 -3.76 -3.78 -10.89
N PHE A 235 -3.35 -2.60 -11.35
CA PHE A 235 -3.05 -2.34 -12.76
C PHE A 235 -1.96 -3.27 -13.30
N ILE A 236 -0.86 -3.44 -12.57
CA ILE A 236 0.24 -4.35 -12.95
C ILE A 236 -0.25 -5.78 -13.06
N LEU A 237 -1.03 -6.26 -12.08
CA LEU A 237 -1.54 -7.63 -12.08
C LEU A 237 -2.48 -7.89 -13.26
N HIS A 238 -3.41 -6.97 -13.54
CA HIS A 238 -4.33 -7.10 -14.68
C HIS A 238 -3.57 -7.07 -16.02
N SER A 239 -2.59 -6.16 -16.16
CA SER A 239 -1.78 -6.05 -17.38
C SER A 239 -0.90 -7.28 -17.63
N ALA A 240 -0.39 -7.91 -16.57
CA ALA A 240 0.37 -9.15 -16.67
C ALA A 240 -0.51 -10.34 -17.11
N ILE A 241 -1.73 -10.43 -16.59
CA ILE A 241 -2.71 -11.46 -16.99
C ILE A 241 -3.08 -11.30 -18.46
N ASP A 242 -3.39 -10.08 -18.91
CA ASP A 242 -3.72 -9.81 -20.31
C ASP A 242 -2.58 -10.17 -21.26
N SER A 243 -1.33 -9.90 -20.85
CA SER A 243 -0.15 -10.27 -21.62
C SER A 243 0.02 -11.79 -21.73
N ASP A 244 -0.21 -12.55 -20.66
CA ASP A 244 -0.17 -14.02 -20.68
C ASP A 244 -1.31 -14.64 -21.52
N VAL A 245 -2.51 -14.05 -21.46
CA VAL A 245 -3.67 -14.46 -22.29
C VAL A 245 -3.40 -14.16 -23.77
N GLN A 246 -2.83 -13.00 -24.08
CA GLN A 246 -2.45 -12.68 -25.45
C GLN A 246 -1.32 -13.59 -25.93
N HIS A 247 -0.38 -13.96 -25.04
CA HIS A 247 0.70 -14.88 -25.35
C HIS A 247 0.19 -16.29 -25.68
N SER A 248 -0.72 -16.81 -24.87
CA SER A 248 -1.34 -18.11 -25.09
C SER A 248 -2.26 -18.13 -26.30
N ASN A 249 -2.99 -17.04 -26.58
CA ASN A 249 -3.84 -16.94 -27.77
C ASN A 249 -3.03 -16.89 -29.07
N TRP A 250 -1.88 -16.20 -29.15
CA TRP A 250 -1.08 -16.25 -30.40
C TRP A 250 -0.45 -17.63 -30.59
N ILE A 251 -0.01 -18.31 -29.53
CA ILE A 251 0.49 -19.70 -29.61
C ILE A 251 -0.63 -20.61 -30.11
N MET A 252 -1.84 -20.47 -29.54
CA MET A 252 -2.99 -21.26 -29.96
C MET A 252 -3.41 -20.93 -31.39
N ILE A 253 -3.40 -19.67 -31.84
CA ILE A 253 -3.66 -19.30 -33.24
C ILE A 253 -2.60 -19.88 -34.19
N VAL A 254 -1.33 -19.92 -33.79
CA VAL A 254 -0.25 -20.52 -34.60
C VAL A 254 -0.39 -22.05 -34.66
N ILE A 255 -0.84 -22.70 -33.60
CA ILE A 255 -1.04 -24.17 -33.54
C ILE A 255 -2.38 -24.59 -34.18
N SER A 256 -3.42 -23.75 -34.07
CA SER A 256 -4.78 -24.01 -34.57
C SER A 256 -5.01 -23.44 -35.98
N GLY A 257 -4.08 -22.61 -36.47
CA GLY A 257 -4.07 -22.12 -37.84
C GLY A 257 -4.05 -23.31 -38.78
N ASP A 258 -5.11 -23.42 -39.58
CA ASP A 258 -5.37 -24.50 -40.53
C ASP A 258 -4.07 -25.01 -41.17
N SER A 259 -3.83 -26.32 -41.10
CA SER A 259 -2.63 -27.02 -41.61
C SER A 259 -2.24 -26.52 -43.01
N SER A 260 -3.22 -26.14 -43.81
CA SER A 260 -3.09 -25.50 -45.12
C SER A 260 -2.25 -24.21 -45.12
N THR A 261 -2.43 -23.32 -44.14
CA THR A 261 -1.69 -22.05 -44.01
C THR A 261 -0.22 -22.26 -43.63
N LEU A 262 0.04 -23.23 -42.77
CA LEU A 262 1.40 -23.60 -42.35
C LEU A 262 2.18 -24.27 -43.50
N HIS A 263 1.51 -25.13 -44.27
CA HIS A 263 2.05 -25.70 -45.50
C HIS A 263 2.33 -24.64 -46.58
N LEU A 264 1.47 -23.62 -46.70
CA LEU A 264 1.71 -22.49 -47.63
C LEU A 264 2.96 -21.69 -47.23
N LEU A 265 3.13 -21.34 -45.96
CA LEU A 265 4.30 -20.60 -45.47
C LEU A 265 5.62 -21.38 -45.65
N LEU A 266 5.61 -22.68 -45.36
CA LEU A 266 6.73 -23.58 -45.64
C LEU A 266 7.01 -23.69 -47.14
N GLY A 267 5.97 -23.78 -47.97
CA GLY A 267 6.07 -23.81 -49.42
C GLY A 267 6.72 -22.54 -49.98
N PHE A 268 6.26 -21.35 -49.58
CA PHE A 268 6.85 -20.08 -50.00
C PHE A 268 8.31 -19.93 -49.58
N SER A 269 8.66 -20.42 -48.39
CA SER A 269 10.05 -20.42 -47.89
C SER A 269 10.94 -21.32 -48.75
N LEU A 270 10.48 -22.54 -49.08
CA LEU A 270 11.20 -23.47 -49.95
C LEU A 270 11.36 -22.93 -51.38
N VAL A 271 10.32 -22.30 -51.94
CA VAL A 271 10.37 -21.67 -53.28
C VAL A 271 11.34 -20.50 -53.28
N SER A 272 11.36 -19.68 -52.22
CA SER A 272 12.30 -18.56 -52.10
C SER A 272 13.75 -19.03 -51.97
N ILE A 273 14.00 -20.10 -51.23
CA ILE A 273 15.32 -20.74 -51.13
C ILE A 273 15.73 -21.34 -52.48
N ALA A 274 14.83 -22.05 -53.16
CA ALA A 274 15.09 -22.60 -54.49
C ALA A 274 15.37 -21.48 -55.51
N ALA A 275 14.60 -20.40 -55.50
CA ALA A 275 14.82 -19.23 -56.34
C ALA A 275 16.16 -18.55 -56.03
N TRP A 276 16.54 -18.47 -54.75
CA TRP A 276 17.84 -17.93 -54.34
C TRP A 276 19.01 -18.81 -54.79
N ILE A 277 18.86 -20.14 -54.73
CA ILE A 277 19.84 -21.10 -55.24
C ILE A 277 19.96 -20.98 -56.77
N VAL A 278 18.84 -20.94 -57.50
CA VAL A 278 18.81 -20.74 -58.95
C VAL A 278 19.42 -19.39 -59.35
N PHE A 279 19.14 -18.33 -58.59
CA PHE A 279 19.72 -17.02 -58.81
C PHE A 279 21.24 -17.03 -58.59
N LYS A 280 21.73 -17.74 -57.56
CA LYS A 280 23.17 -17.96 -57.38
C LYS A 280 23.80 -18.78 -58.50
N TRP A 281 23.09 -19.76 -59.06
CA TRP A 281 23.58 -20.58 -60.19
C TRP A 281 23.58 -19.82 -61.54
N ARG A 282 22.68 -18.84 -61.69
CA ARG A 282 22.61 -17.97 -62.89
C ARG A 282 23.60 -16.81 -62.86
N LYS A 283 24.25 -16.51 -61.74
CA LYS A 283 25.32 -15.50 -61.73
C LYS A 283 26.55 -16.03 -62.50
N PRO A 284 26.94 -15.40 -63.63
CA PRO A 284 28.17 -15.80 -64.32
C PRO A 284 29.36 -15.55 -63.38
N LYS A 285 30.27 -16.52 -63.24
CA LYS A 285 31.52 -16.35 -62.48
C LYS A 285 32.35 -15.24 -63.15
N GLN A 286 32.25 -14.03 -62.64
CA GLN A 286 33.16 -12.95 -63.00
C GLN A 286 34.45 -13.16 -62.21
N LYS A 287 35.57 -13.36 -62.91
CA LYS A 287 36.89 -13.32 -62.30
C LYS A 287 37.41 -11.90 -62.44
N THR A 288 37.61 -11.23 -61.31
CA THR A 288 38.29 -9.94 -61.24
C THR A 288 39.78 -10.21 -61.10
N ILE A 289 40.57 -9.80 -62.09
CA ILE A 289 42.03 -9.95 -62.07
C ILE A 289 42.63 -8.55 -61.93
N TYR A 290 43.56 -8.37 -61.00
CA TYR A 290 44.28 -7.12 -60.83
C TYR A 290 45.50 -7.11 -61.74
N ASP A 291 45.53 -6.15 -62.66
CA ASP A 291 46.64 -5.98 -63.60
C ASP A 291 47.71 -5.11 -62.91
N LEU A 292 48.81 -5.75 -62.51
CA LEU A 292 49.92 -5.12 -61.77
C LEU A 292 50.69 -4.10 -62.61
N GLU A 293 50.69 -4.20 -63.94
CA GLU A 293 51.36 -3.22 -64.81
C GLU A 293 50.52 -1.96 -64.98
N LYS A 294 49.19 -2.09 -65.06
CA LYS A 294 48.28 -0.96 -65.33
C LYS A 294 47.61 -0.38 -64.08
N GLY A 295 47.82 -0.98 -62.90
CA GLY A 295 47.31 -0.50 -61.61
C GLY A 295 45.77 -0.45 -61.52
N LYS A 296 45.05 -1.27 -62.29
CA LYS A 296 43.57 -1.28 -62.32
C LYS A 296 43.00 -2.70 -62.35
N TYR A 297 41.79 -2.86 -61.81
CA TYR A 297 41.05 -4.13 -61.83
C TYR A 297 40.34 -4.32 -63.17
N ILE A 298 40.48 -5.51 -63.77
CA ILE A 298 39.78 -5.89 -65.00
C ILE A 298 38.80 -7.03 -64.69
N VAL A 299 37.52 -6.84 -65.02
CA VAL A 299 36.47 -7.86 -64.85
C VAL A 299 36.28 -8.61 -66.17
N LYS A 300 36.67 -9.89 -66.22
CA LYS A 300 36.39 -10.75 -67.40
C LYS A 300 35.21 -11.68 -67.12
N ARG A 301 34.29 -11.77 -68.08
CA ARG A 301 33.15 -12.71 -68.07
C ARG A 301 33.67 -14.08 -68.53
N GLY A 302 33.69 -15.08 -67.66
CA GLY A 302 34.12 -16.43 -68.03
C GLY A 302 33.17 -17.05 -69.06
N SER A 303 33.67 -17.34 -70.27
CA SER A 303 32.95 -18.16 -71.26
C SER A 303 32.92 -19.61 -70.79
N ARG A 304 31.75 -20.24 -70.83
CA ARG A 304 31.53 -21.62 -70.39
C ARG A 304 31.79 -22.57 -71.55
N TYR A 305 33.06 -22.84 -71.87
CA TYR A 305 33.51 -24.00 -72.64
C TYR A 305 34.95 -24.34 -72.24
N SER A 306 35.07 -25.27 -71.29
CA SER A 306 35.91 -26.48 -71.35
C SER A 306 35.59 -27.38 -70.16
#